data_AF-A0AB33IE96-F1
#
_entry.id   AF-A0AB33IE96-F1
#
_cell.length_a   1.000
_cell.length_b   1.000
_cell.length_c   1.000
_cell.angle_alpha   90.00
_cell.angle_beta   90.00
_cell.angle_gamma   90.00
#
_symmetry.space_group_name_H-M   'P 1'
#
loop_
_entity.id
_entity.type
_entity.pdbx_description
1 polymer ?
#
loop_
_entity_poly.entity_id
_entity_poly.type
_entity_poly.pdbx_seq_one_letter_code
_entity_poly.pdbx_strand_id
1 'polypeptide(L)'
;MNGRFSTPPHRRAASLTHVELTWIEKRIERWLRFGHRVDEQILDGRRRISSFAPGSIFAFVRWASNDLGATVSRVDIVRAVEAGSPFQTLPFVRPGGEILLRVDSWPRVERVLRAIDVIDALGIDPADAAPEYWRHLHHRISAGHEPRSYTREQQSAWLKRRQVTS
;
A
#
# COMPACT_ATOMS: atom_id res chain seq x y z
N MET A 1 34.30 -14.67 38.46
CA MET A 1 32.85 -14.43 38.61
C MET A 1 32.38 -13.61 37.43
N ASN A 2 31.46 -14.20 36.68
CA ASN A 2 30.79 -13.70 35.47
C ASN A 2 29.86 -12.53 35.84
N GLY A 3 29.43 -11.64 34.94
CA GLY A 3 29.47 -11.70 33.49
C GLY A 3 29.25 -10.32 32.87
N ARG A 4 29.84 -10.16 31.69
CA ARG A 4 29.49 -9.08 30.77
C ARG A 4 28.05 -9.33 30.32
N PHE A 5 27.17 -8.37 30.58
CA PHE A 5 25.88 -8.33 29.89
C PHE A 5 26.17 -8.12 28.41
N SER A 6 26.15 -9.22 27.66
CA SER A 6 26.02 -9.16 26.21
C SER A 6 24.69 -8.50 25.90
N THR A 7 24.70 -7.22 25.55
CA THR A 7 23.56 -6.58 24.89
C THR A 7 23.23 -7.45 23.68
N PRO A 8 21.99 -7.96 23.53
CA PRO A 8 21.64 -8.64 22.29
C PRO A 8 21.88 -7.64 21.15
N PRO A 9 22.41 -8.06 19.99
CA PRO A 9 22.47 -7.17 18.86
C PRO A 9 21.04 -6.64 18.66
N HIS A 10 20.88 -5.31 18.65
CA HIS A 10 19.66 -4.70 18.15
C HIS A 10 19.48 -5.25 16.73
N ARG A 11 18.73 -6.34 16.58
CA ARG A 11 18.09 -6.70 15.32
C ARG A 11 17.39 -5.41 14.95
N ARG A 12 17.93 -4.66 13.98
CA ARG A 12 17.45 -3.32 13.58
C ARG A 12 15.93 -3.41 13.66
N ALA A 13 15.31 -2.74 14.63
CA ALA A 13 13.86 -2.83 14.77
C ALA A 13 13.32 -2.41 13.40
N ALA A 14 12.70 -3.35 12.69
CA ALA A 14 12.27 -3.11 11.32
C ALA A 14 11.37 -1.87 11.37
N SER A 15 11.80 -0.78 10.74
CA SER A 15 11.03 0.46 10.80
C SER A 15 9.72 0.21 10.08
N LEU A 16 8.62 0.15 10.84
CA LEU A 16 7.31 -0.03 10.27
C LEU A 16 6.95 1.18 9.41
N THR A 17 6.20 0.93 8.34
CA THR A 17 5.53 1.99 7.60
C THR A 17 4.17 2.23 8.23
N HIS A 18 3.93 3.46 8.68
CA HIS A 18 2.70 3.88 9.35
C HIS A 18 1.81 4.66 8.39
N VAL A 19 0.52 4.34 8.34
CA VAL A 19 -0.48 4.99 7.48
C VAL A 19 -1.58 5.57 8.37
N GLU A 20 -1.75 6.89 8.34
CA GLU A 20 -2.82 7.58 9.06
C GLU A 20 -4.12 7.56 8.25
N LEU A 21 -5.12 6.90 8.81
CA LEU A 21 -6.47 6.79 8.27
C LEU A 21 -7.36 7.82 8.95
N THR A 22 -8.32 8.35 8.21
CA THR A 22 -9.21 9.42 8.68
C THR A 22 -10.59 9.25 8.08
N TRP A 23 -11.62 9.24 8.92
CA TRP A 23 -13.01 9.22 8.50
C TRP A 23 -13.76 10.43 9.06
N ILE A 24 -14.09 11.37 8.18
CA ILE A 24 -14.95 12.51 8.43
C ILE A 24 -16.04 12.46 7.38
N GLU A 25 -17.21 12.04 7.80
CA GLU A 25 -18.37 11.84 6.94
C GLU A 25 -18.56 13.03 5.99
N LYS A 26 -18.73 12.73 4.69
CA LYS A 26 -18.97 13.68 3.59
C LYS A 26 -17.86 14.72 3.34
N ARG A 27 -16.74 14.68 4.07
CA ARG A 27 -15.63 15.64 3.90
C ARG A 27 -14.31 15.00 3.56
N ILE A 28 -13.86 14.02 4.35
CA ILE A 28 -12.54 13.40 4.22
C ILE A 28 -12.65 11.92 4.53
N GLU A 29 -12.26 11.08 3.59
CA GLU A 29 -12.19 9.64 3.76
C GLU A 29 -10.81 9.16 3.33
N ARG A 30 -10.10 8.52 4.25
CA ARG A 30 -8.78 7.93 4.02
C ARG A 30 -8.79 6.54 4.61
N TRP A 31 -8.73 5.54 3.74
CA TRP A 31 -8.88 4.14 4.13
C TRP A 31 -7.95 3.25 3.31
N LEU A 32 -7.79 2.01 3.78
CA LEU A 32 -7.06 0.98 3.06
C LEU A 32 -8.03 0.13 2.25
N ARG A 33 -7.77 -0.07 0.96
CA ARG A 33 -8.53 -1.04 0.15
C ARG A 33 -8.03 -2.47 0.38
N PHE A 34 -6.73 -2.65 0.61
CA PHE A 34 -6.11 -3.91 1.02
C PHE A 34 -4.77 -3.66 1.73
N GLY A 35 -4.23 -4.69 2.37
CA GLY A 35 -2.89 -4.71 2.96
C GLY A 35 -2.85 -5.47 4.29
N HIS A 36 -1.74 -6.16 4.56
CA HIS A 36 -1.53 -6.89 5.81
C HIS A 36 -0.95 -5.98 6.90
N ARG A 37 -1.83 -5.39 7.71
CA ARG A 37 -1.41 -4.61 8.88
C ARG A 37 -0.82 -5.52 9.95
N VAL A 38 0.31 -5.12 10.53
CA VAL A 38 0.97 -5.83 11.64
C VAL A 38 0.67 -5.21 13.00
N ASP A 39 0.21 -3.96 13.00
CA ASP A 39 -0.17 -3.22 14.20
C ASP A 39 -1.19 -2.12 13.85
N GLU A 40 -2.00 -1.72 14.83
CA GLU A 40 -3.00 -0.65 14.69
C GLU A 40 -3.12 0.16 15.98
N GLN A 41 -3.06 1.49 15.84
CA GLN A 41 -3.22 2.44 16.94
C GLN A 41 -4.41 3.36 16.67
N ILE A 42 -5.39 3.36 17.57
CA ILE A 42 -6.52 4.30 17.51
C ILE A 42 -6.08 5.62 18.15
N LEU A 43 -6.20 6.73 17.41
CA LEU A 43 -5.89 8.07 17.92
C LEU A 43 -7.13 8.72 18.54
N ASP A 44 -8.25 8.65 17.81
CA ASP A 44 -9.56 9.11 18.25
C ASP A 44 -10.67 8.39 17.43
N GLY A 45 -11.94 8.77 17.64
CA GLY A 45 -13.08 8.16 16.93
C GLY A 45 -13.08 8.33 15.40
N ARG A 46 -12.22 9.21 14.84
CA ARG A 46 -12.13 9.52 13.41
C ARG A 46 -10.79 9.15 12.81
N ARG A 47 -9.74 8.97 13.62
CA ARG A 47 -8.37 8.75 13.17
C ARG A 47 -7.76 7.51 13.81
N ARG A 48 -7.06 6.74 12.98
CA ARG A 48 -6.25 5.59 13.40
C ARG A 48 -5.00 5.48 12.56
N ILE A 49 -3.98 4.83 13.08
CA ILE A 49 -2.74 4.52 12.37
C ILE A 49 -2.70 3.01 12.15
N SER A 50 -2.52 2.58 10.91
CA SER A 50 -2.21 1.19 10.58
C SER A 50 -0.73 1.05 10.21
N SER A 51 -0.05 0.06 10.78
CA SER A 51 1.38 -0.16 10.63
C SER A 51 1.66 -1.39 9.77
N PHE A 52 2.68 -1.31 8.92
CA PHE A 52 3.04 -2.35 7.95
C PHE A 52 4.51 -2.73 8.08
N ALA A 53 4.80 -4.03 8.05
CA ALA A 53 6.16 -4.54 8.01
C ALA A 53 6.83 -4.19 6.66
N PRO A 54 8.16 -4.02 6.60
CA PRO A 54 8.86 -3.84 5.35
C PRO A 54 8.53 -4.91 4.31
N GLY A 55 8.46 -4.53 3.04
CA GLY A 55 8.06 -5.39 1.93
C GLY A 55 6.55 -5.55 1.76
N SER A 56 5.73 -5.21 2.77
CA SER A 56 4.27 -5.31 2.67
C SER A 56 3.73 -4.35 1.62
N ILE A 57 2.80 -4.82 0.79
CA ILE A 57 2.09 -3.99 -0.19
C ILE A 57 0.70 -3.65 0.35
N PHE A 58 0.30 -2.39 0.21
CA PHE A 58 -1.02 -1.91 0.61
C PHE A 58 -1.57 -0.89 -0.39
N ALA A 59 -2.89 -0.79 -0.49
CA ALA A 59 -3.57 0.24 -1.27
C ALA A 59 -4.22 1.27 -0.35
N PHE A 60 -3.74 2.51 -0.42
CA PHE A 60 -4.24 3.64 0.34
C PHE A 60 -5.12 4.54 -0.54
N VAL A 61 -6.40 4.63 -0.20
CA VAL A 61 -7.38 5.44 -0.92
C VAL A 61 -7.64 6.72 -0.14
N ARG A 62 -7.69 7.84 -0.86
CA ARG A 62 -7.95 9.16 -0.32
C ARG A 62 -9.04 9.83 -1.14
N TRP A 63 -10.14 10.13 -0.47
CA TRP A 63 -11.22 10.93 -0.99
C TRP A 63 -11.41 12.16 -0.11
N ALA A 64 -11.67 13.30 -0.74
CA ALA A 64 -12.08 14.50 -0.04
C ALA A 64 -13.04 15.30 -0.91
N SER A 65 -14.03 15.91 -0.29
CA SER A 65 -14.89 16.91 -0.92
C SER A 65 -14.82 18.19 -0.12
N ASN A 66 -14.79 19.33 -0.82
CA ASN A 66 -14.89 20.64 -0.20
C ASN A 66 -16.25 21.29 -0.46
N ASP A 67 -16.55 22.30 0.34
CA ASP A 67 -17.84 23.02 0.29
C ASP A 67 -18.01 23.83 -1.02
N LEU A 68 -16.95 23.91 -1.84
CA LEU A 68 -16.92 24.57 -3.15
C LEU A 68 -17.17 23.58 -4.31
N GLY A 69 -17.53 22.32 -4.01
CA GLY A 69 -17.85 21.29 -4.99
C GLY A 69 -16.66 20.56 -5.61
N ALA A 70 -15.42 20.91 -5.24
CA ALA A 70 -14.25 20.20 -5.73
C ALA A 70 -14.07 18.88 -4.98
N THR A 71 -14.07 17.79 -5.73
CA THR A 71 -13.80 16.45 -5.21
C THR A 71 -12.41 15.99 -5.61
N VAL A 72 -11.62 15.56 -4.64
CA VAL A 72 -10.33 14.91 -4.85
C VAL A 72 -10.52 13.42 -4.62
N SER A 73 -10.12 12.62 -5.60
CA SER A 73 -10.02 11.16 -5.47
C SER A 73 -8.63 10.72 -5.87
N ARG A 74 -8.00 9.89 -5.03
CA ARG A 74 -6.66 9.36 -5.27
C ARG A 74 -6.53 7.96 -4.68
N VAL A 75 -5.76 7.11 -5.36
CA VAL A 75 -5.30 5.83 -4.83
C VAL A 75 -3.80 5.70 -5.04
N ASP A 76 -3.12 5.18 -4.03
CA ASP A 76 -1.71 4.85 -4.04
C ASP A 76 -1.55 3.37 -3.67
N ILE A 77 -0.84 2.60 -4.48
CA ILE A 77 -0.38 1.26 -4.10
C ILE A 77 1.10 1.36 -3.78
N VAL A 78 1.43 0.99 -2.54
CA VAL A 78 2.71 1.31 -1.93
C VAL A 78 3.30 0.04 -1.33
N ARG A 79 4.60 -0.14 -1.52
CA ARG A 79 5.39 -1.12 -0.77
C ARG A 79 6.08 -0.44 0.41
N ALA A 80 5.86 -0.95 1.60
CA ALA A 80 6.58 -0.54 2.81
C ALA A 80 8.07 -0.81 2.62
N VAL A 81 8.91 0.16 2.97
CA VAL A 81 10.37 0.06 2.80
C VAL A 81 11.06 -0.36 4.08
N GLU A 82 12.24 -0.95 3.95
CA GLU A 82 13.12 -1.19 5.09
C GLU A 82 13.78 0.10 5.60
N ALA A 83 14.22 0.07 6.85
CA ALA A 83 14.95 1.16 7.46
C ALA A 83 16.23 1.46 6.66
N GLY A 84 16.35 2.70 6.17
CA GLY A 84 17.52 3.16 5.40
C GLY A 84 17.44 2.90 3.90
N SER A 85 16.39 2.24 3.40
CA SER A 85 16.14 2.18 1.95
C SER A 85 15.63 3.53 1.42
N PRO A 86 15.93 3.88 0.16
CA PRO A 86 15.30 5.03 -0.51
C PRO A 86 13.77 4.89 -0.51
N PHE A 87 13.07 5.99 -0.27
CA PHE A 87 11.62 6.04 -0.30
C PHE A 87 11.10 7.32 -0.94
N GLN A 88 9.87 7.25 -1.42
CA GLN A 88 9.11 8.42 -1.85
C GLN A 88 8.20 8.87 -0.72
N THR A 89 8.16 10.18 -0.47
CA THR A 89 7.30 10.75 0.56
C THR A 89 5.84 10.76 0.10
N LEU A 90 4.97 10.48 1.05
CA LEU A 90 3.56 10.25 0.82
C LEU A 90 2.80 10.93 1.95
N PRO A 91 1.89 11.89 1.67
CA PRO A 91 1.10 12.47 2.73
C PRO A 91 0.32 11.37 3.47
N PHE A 92 0.38 11.42 4.81
CA PHE A 92 -0.23 10.45 5.73
C PHE A 92 0.40 9.05 5.73
N VAL A 93 1.59 8.89 5.13
CA VAL A 93 2.38 7.66 5.21
C VAL A 93 3.79 8.02 5.69
N ARG A 94 4.26 7.39 6.78
CA ARG A 94 5.55 7.65 7.40
C ARG A 94 6.36 6.35 7.50
N PRO A 95 7.63 6.32 7.09
CA PRO A 95 8.41 7.42 6.49
C PRO A 95 7.96 7.78 5.06
N GLY A 96 7.28 6.86 4.39
CA GLY A 96 6.91 6.90 2.99
C GLY A 96 6.86 5.47 2.47
N GLY A 97 7.15 5.27 1.19
CA GLY A 97 7.33 3.93 0.65
C GLY A 97 7.79 3.94 -0.79
N GLU A 98 7.90 2.76 -1.38
CA GLU A 98 8.05 2.63 -2.83
C GLU A 98 6.66 2.70 -3.47
N ILE A 99 6.43 3.69 -4.33
CA ILE A 99 5.15 3.84 -5.02
C ILE A 99 5.13 2.93 -6.24
N LEU A 100 4.27 1.91 -6.21
CA LEU A 100 4.06 0.99 -7.33
C LEU A 100 3.03 1.53 -8.32
N LEU A 101 2.01 2.21 -7.81
CA LEU A 101 0.98 2.86 -8.59
C LEU A 101 0.48 4.10 -7.85
N ARG A 102 0.27 5.20 -8.58
CA ARG A 102 -0.39 6.40 -8.09
C ARG A 102 -1.28 6.96 -9.19
N VAL A 103 -2.56 7.16 -8.89
CA VAL A 103 -3.46 7.87 -9.81
C VAL A 103 -4.38 8.82 -9.05
N ASP A 104 -4.65 9.96 -9.67
CA ASP A 104 -5.67 10.91 -9.31
C ASP A 104 -6.85 10.86 -10.31
N SER A 105 -7.97 11.47 -9.94
CA SER A 105 -9.27 11.47 -10.64
C SER A 105 -10.10 10.19 -10.45
N TRP A 106 -11.40 10.36 -10.24
CA TRP A 106 -12.33 9.25 -10.05
C TRP A 106 -12.29 8.20 -11.17
N PRO A 107 -12.30 8.54 -12.48
CA PRO A 107 -12.28 7.52 -13.53
C PRO A 107 -11.03 6.62 -13.51
N ARG A 108 -9.87 7.14 -13.10
CA ARG A 108 -8.64 6.35 -12.97
C ARG A 108 -8.63 5.54 -11.68
N VAL A 109 -9.07 6.15 -10.58
CA VAL A 109 -9.23 5.47 -9.28
C VAL A 109 -10.17 4.28 -9.42
N GLU A 110 -11.32 4.46 -10.08
CA GLU A 110 -12.29 3.39 -10.32
C GLU A 110 -11.67 2.23 -11.10
N ARG A 111 -10.88 2.50 -12.14
CA ARG A 111 -10.17 1.44 -12.90
C ARG A 111 -9.20 0.65 -12.03
N VAL A 112 -8.53 1.30 -11.09
CA VAL A 112 -7.63 0.62 -10.14
C VAL A 112 -8.44 -0.21 -9.15
N LEU A 113 -9.52 0.32 -8.60
CA LEU A 113 -10.41 -0.42 -7.69
C LEU A 113 -10.98 -1.67 -8.37
N ARG A 114 -11.45 -1.56 -9.62
CA ARG A 114 -11.90 -2.72 -10.40
C ARG A 114 -10.80 -3.75 -10.63
N ALA A 115 -9.56 -3.31 -10.90
CA ALA A 115 -8.44 -4.23 -11.05
C ALA A 115 -8.12 -4.99 -9.75
N ILE A 116 -8.26 -4.33 -8.60
CA ILE A 116 -8.16 -4.97 -7.28
C ILE A 116 -9.28 -6.00 -7.11
N ASP A 117 -10.52 -5.64 -7.43
CA ASP A 117 -11.69 -6.54 -7.32
C ASP A 117 -11.53 -7.79 -8.21
N VAL A 118 -10.94 -7.64 -9.41
CA VAL A 118 -10.62 -8.77 -10.30
C VAL A 118 -9.60 -9.71 -9.68
N ILE A 119 -8.55 -9.20 -9.03
CA ILE A 119 -7.54 -10.03 -8.35
C ILE A 119 -8.17 -10.78 -7.17
N ASP A 120 -8.97 -10.08 -6.37
CA ASP A 120 -9.68 -10.64 -5.23
C ASP A 120 -10.64 -11.76 -5.67
N ALA A 121 -11.38 -11.56 -6.76
CA ALA A 121 -12.27 -12.55 -7.37
C ALA A 121 -11.54 -13.81 -7.90
N LEU A 122 -10.23 -13.73 -8.17
CA LEU A 122 -9.41 -14.89 -8.53
C LEU A 122 -8.96 -15.72 -7.32
N GLY A 123 -9.30 -15.27 -6.10
CA GLY A 123 -8.87 -15.86 -4.82
C GLY A 123 -7.43 -15.53 -4.47
N ILE A 124 -6.88 -14.44 -5.02
CA ILE A 124 -5.53 -13.97 -4.77
C ILE A 124 -5.64 -12.73 -3.89
N ASP A 125 -4.92 -12.70 -2.77
CA ASP A 125 -4.82 -11.47 -1.99
C ASP A 125 -4.09 -10.40 -2.82
N PRO A 126 -4.70 -9.23 -3.09
CA PRO A 126 -4.04 -8.15 -3.80
C PRO A 126 -2.72 -7.68 -3.15
N ALA A 127 -2.55 -7.85 -1.84
CA ALA A 127 -1.31 -7.57 -1.14
C ALA A 127 -0.17 -8.52 -1.53
N ASP A 128 -0.48 -9.72 -2.01
CA ASP A 128 0.47 -10.72 -2.48
C ASP A 128 0.73 -10.66 -4.00
N ALA A 129 -0.02 -9.84 -4.74
CA ALA A 129 0.16 -9.67 -6.18
C ALA A 129 1.54 -9.08 -6.49
N ALA A 130 2.11 -9.49 -7.63
CA ALA A 130 3.45 -9.08 -8.04
C ALA A 130 3.59 -7.54 -8.13
N PRO A 131 4.62 -6.93 -7.54
CA PRO A 131 4.83 -5.48 -7.63
C PRO A 131 4.92 -4.96 -9.08
N GLU A 132 5.46 -5.76 -9.98
CA GLU A 132 5.54 -5.45 -11.42
C GLU A 132 4.16 -5.31 -12.06
N TYR A 133 3.15 -6.05 -11.60
CA TYR A 133 1.78 -5.94 -12.09
C TYR A 133 1.22 -4.54 -11.80
N TRP A 134 1.38 -4.05 -10.57
CA TRP A 134 0.91 -2.73 -10.18
C TRP A 134 1.58 -1.61 -10.99
N ARG A 135 2.89 -1.71 -11.22
CA ARG A 135 3.62 -0.75 -12.08
C ARG A 135 3.14 -0.81 -13.53
N HIS A 136 2.90 -2.01 -14.05
CA HIS A 136 2.36 -2.17 -15.40
C HIS A 136 0.95 -1.58 -15.52
N LEU A 137 0.08 -1.83 -14.54
CA LEU A 137 -1.25 -1.25 -14.48
C LEU A 137 -1.20 0.29 -14.50
N HIS A 138 -0.30 0.89 -13.70
CA HIS A 138 -0.07 2.33 -13.68
C HIS A 138 0.30 2.86 -15.07
N HIS A 139 1.30 2.26 -15.72
CA HIS A 139 1.73 2.70 -17.06
C HIS A 139 0.58 2.67 -18.07
N ARG A 140 -0.27 1.64 -18.02
CA ARG A 140 -1.36 1.54 -18.99
C ARG A 140 -2.52 2.49 -18.71
N ILE A 141 -2.88 2.71 -17.44
CA ILE A 141 -3.89 3.71 -17.09
C ILE A 141 -3.41 5.11 -17.49
N SER A 142 -2.13 5.42 -17.26
CA SER A 142 -1.53 6.70 -17.65
C SER A 142 -1.48 6.89 -19.16
N ALA A 143 -1.32 5.81 -19.94
CA ALA A 143 -1.40 5.82 -21.39
C ALA A 143 -2.84 5.73 -21.96
N GLY A 144 -3.87 5.64 -21.12
CA GLY A 144 -5.27 5.52 -21.55
C GLY A 144 -5.68 4.13 -22.06
N HIS A 145 -4.85 3.10 -21.90
CA HIS A 145 -5.11 1.73 -22.38
C HIS A 145 -5.89 0.89 -21.34
N GLU A 146 -6.75 -0.02 -21.80
CA GLU A 146 -7.66 -0.84 -20.95
C GLU A 146 -6.95 -1.95 -20.16
N PRO A 147 -6.95 -1.97 -18.80
CA PRO A 147 -6.15 -2.88 -17.93
C PRO A 147 -6.00 -4.32 -18.44
N ARG A 148 -4.77 -4.86 -18.42
CA ARG A 148 -4.58 -6.31 -18.65
C ARG A 148 -4.91 -7.05 -17.36
N SER A 149 -5.65 -8.15 -17.48
CA SER A 149 -6.01 -9.00 -16.36
C SER A 149 -4.76 -9.64 -15.73
N TYR A 150 -4.70 -9.69 -14.40
CA TYR A 150 -3.67 -10.44 -13.69
C TYR A 150 -3.93 -11.94 -13.87
N THR A 151 -2.89 -12.72 -14.19
CA THR A 151 -3.04 -14.17 -14.43
C THR A 151 -2.38 -15.01 -13.34
N ARG A 152 -2.88 -16.23 -13.16
CA ARG A 152 -2.29 -17.21 -12.21
C ARG A 152 -0.84 -17.56 -12.56
N GLU A 153 -0.48 -17.51 -13.84
CA GLU A 153 0.90 -17.74 -14.29
C GLU A 153 1.85 -16.66 -13.75
N GLN A 154 1.44 -15.39 -13.80
CA GLN A 154 2.20 -14.28 -13.22
C GLN A 154 2.37 -14.44 -11.71
N GLN A 155 1.33 -14.89 -11.01
CA GLN A 155 1.40 -15.20 -9.58
C GLN A 155 2.38 -16.34 -9.30
N SER A 156 2.33 -17.42 -10.06
CA SER A 156 3.24 -18.57 -9.88
C SER A 156 4.70 -18.19 -10.13
N ALA A 157 4.99 -17.39 -11.16
CA ALA A 157 6.32 -16.88 -11.46
C ALA A 157 6.82 -15.91 -10.39
N TRP A 158 5.92 -15.17 -9.74
CA TRP A 158 6.25 -14.31 -8.61
C TRP A 158 6.56 -15.12 -7.34
N LEU A 159 5.71 -16.08 -6.98
CA LEU A 159 5.92 -16.94 -5.81
C LEU A 159 7.25 -17.70 -5.90
N LYS A 160 7.60 -18.22 -7.10
CA LYS A 160 8.91 -18.85 -7.34
C LYS A 160 10.09 -17.89 -7.09
N ARG A 161 9.97 -16.61 -7.47
CA ARG A 161 11.01 -15.59 -7.24
C ARG A 161 11.14 -15.21 -5.76
N ARG A 162 10.02 -15.12 -5.02
CA ARG A 162 10.03 -14.87 -3.55
C ARG A 162 10.81 -15.95 -2.80
N GLN A 163 10.61 -17.22 -3.15
CA GLN A 163 11.30 -18.34 -2.49
C GLN A 163 12.82 -18.32 -2.68
N VAL A 164 13.33 -17.69 -3.74
CA VAL A 164 14.77 -17.61 -4.05
C VAL A 164 15.43 -16.40 -3.37
N THR A 165 14.67 -15.39 -2.95
CA THR A 165 15.19 -14.13 -2.36
C THR A 165 14.98 -14.06 -0.84
N SER A 166 14.34 -15.06 -0.23
CA SER A 166 14.05 -15.11 1.21
C SER A 166 15.11 -15.83 2.03
#